data_AF-A0AAD5TDJ3-F1
#
_entry.id   AF-A0AAD5TDJ3-F1
#
_cell.length_a   1.000
_cell.length_b   1.000
_cell.length_c   1.000
_cell.angle_alpha   90.00
_cell.angle_beta   90.00
_cell.angle_gamma   90.00
#
_symmetry.space_group_name_H-M   'P 1'
#
loop_
_entity.id
_entity.type
_entity.pdbx_description
1 polymer ?
#
loop_
_entity_poly.entity_id
_entity_poly.type
_entity_poly.pdbx_seq_one_letter_code
_entity_poly.pdbx_strand_id
1 'polypeptide(L)'
;MTDQTFGPTRFDYTERDLALYALGVGATREDLALVYENHEDFTALPSFGVVPSFSTVMETPFGDFIPNFNPMLLLHGEQYLEQRAPVPTSGTLITTGKIVDIVDKGKGCVVVMGTETKDEDGNLIYYNEFSNFIRGTKGVGNKTGKERGAATALNEAPKRAPDAVVTEKTTENQAALYRLSGDYNPLHIDPNMSKIGGFDVPILHGLCSFGIAAKHVFKQYANSDPARVKSIKARFSKHVFPGETLRTEMWKEGNKIIFQVRVVERDVLAISNAAVELVPVEGEEASAAGGAGKSAEASVAVPGFESSKIFETLKLGVETGSEEERKARVQKVKAVFQFDITNSAGKTSSWYIDLKNPPGAVGAGATPGKADATVIISDADFVTLASGKANAQKMFMAGKIKVKGQMMLAMKLDGVLQDAKKKSKL
;
A
#
# COMPACT_ATOMS: atom_id res chain seq x y z
N MET A 1 6.69 3.97 -35.30
CA MET A 1 7.40 4.26 -34.03
C MET A 1 6.65 3.70 -32.83
N THR A 2 5.33 3.93 -32.69
CA THR A 2 4.56 3.35 -31.56
C THR A 2 4.50 1.82 -31.55
N ASP A 3 4.78 1.19 -32.68
CA ASP A 3 4.72 -0.27 -32.84
C ASP A 3 6.09 -0.95 -32.61
N GLN A 4 7.15 -0.16 -32.39
CA GLN A 4 8.47 -0.69 -32.06
C GLN A 4 8.59 -0.92 -30.56
N THR A 5 9.01 -2.13 -30.21
CA THR A 5 9.33 -2.49 -28.83
C THR A 5 10.84 -2.41 -28.60
N PHE A 6 11.24 -2.16 -27.36
CA PHE A 6 12.63 -2.16 -26.90
C PHE A 6 12.76 -2.99 -25.60
N GLY A 7 13.98 -3.43 -25.30
CA GLY A 7 14.22 -4.57 -24.43
C GLY A 7 14.18 -5.92 -25.20
N PRO A 8 14.00 -7.07 -24.52
CA PRO A 8 13.71 -7.21 -23.09
C PRO A 8 14.94 -6.99 -22.20
N THR A 9 14.73 -6.42 -21.01
CA THR A 9 15.76 -6.35 -19.96
C THR A 9 15.36 -7.24 -18.78
N ARG A 10 16.32 -8.01 -18.27
CA ARG A 10 16.18 -8.84 -17.06
C ARG A 10 16.44 -8.01 -15.81
N PHE A 11 15.64 -8.24 -14.78
CA PHE A 11 15.80 -7.65 -13.45
C PHE A 11 15.63 -8.73 -12.38
N ASP A 12 16.74 -9.11 -11.75
CA ASP A 12 16.77 -10.04 -10.61
C ASP A 12 16.70 -9.24 -9.31
N TYR A 13 15.85 -9.67 -8.38
CA TYR A 13 15.71 -9.02 -7.08
C TYR A 13 15.46 -10.02 -5.96
N THR A 14 15.81 -9.59 -4.76
CA THR A 14 15.62 -10.31 -3.51
C THR A 14 14.95 -9.41 -2.48
N GLU A 15 14.70 -9.94 -1.30
CA GLU A 15 14.19 -9.21 -0.14
C GLU A 15 15.11 -8.02 0.22
N ARG A 16 16.41 -8.14 -0.03
CA ARG A 16 17.38 -7.05 0.11
C ARG A 16 17.00 -5.84 -0.72
N ASP A 17 16.60 -6.04 -1.97
CA ASP A 17 16.31 -4.95 -2.91
C ASP A 17 14.97 -4.28 -2.57
N LEU A 18 14.01 -5.07 -2.07
CA LEU A 18 12.75 -4.55 -1.52
C LEU A 18 12.99 -3.68 -0.28
N ALA A 19 13.77 -4.18 0.68
CA ALA A 19 14.11 -3.44 1.89
C ALA A 19 14.93 -2.19 1.58
N LEU A 20 15.89 -2.28 0.66
CA LEU A 20 16.69 -1.14 0.20
C LEU A 20 15.82 -0.06 -0.43
N TYR A 21 14.88 -0.44 -1.31
CA TYR A 21 13.92 0.49 -1.88
C TYR A 21 13.05 1.13 -0.80
N ALA A 22 12.50 0.32 0.11
CA ALA A 22 11.64 0.80 1.19
C ALA A 22 12.36 1.85 2.05
N LEU A 23 13.60 1.59 2.48
CA LEU A 23 14.45 2.55 3.20
C LEU A 23 14.74 3.79 2.34
N GLY A 24 15.03 3.61 1.05
CA GLY A 24 15.24 4.67 0.06
C GLY A 24 14.03 5.59 -0.12
N VAL A 25 12.82 5.14 0.18
CA VAL A 25 11.58 5.92 0.21
C VAL A 25 11.07 6.19 1.64
N GLY A 26 11.99 6.16 2.61
CA GLY A 26 11.78 6.64 3.98
C GLY A 26 11.07 5.65 4.90
N ALA A 27 10.96 4.37 4.56
CA ALA A 27 10.62 3.36 5.57
C ALA A 27 11.71 3.36 6.66
N THR A 28 11.31 2.99 7.87
CA THR A 28 12.18 3.03 9.05
C THR A 28 12.27 1.66 9.69
N ARG A 29 13.12 1.51 10.72
CA ARG A 29 13.21 0.25 11.49
C ARG A 29 11.88 -0.13 12.17
N GLU A 30 10.98 0.81 12.35
CA GLU A 30 9.63 0.61 12.88
C GLU A 30 8.70 -0.06 11.86
N ASP A 31 9.03 0.03 10.56
CA ASP A 31 8.26 -0.56 9.46
C ASP A 31 8.73 -1.98 9.14
N LEU A 32 8.73 -2.87 10.15
CA LEU A 32 9.33 -4.20 10.05
C LEU A 32 8.83 -5.02 8.85
N ALA A 33 7.53 -4.93 8.52
CA ALA A 33 6.95 -5.59 7.34
C ALA A 33 7.56 -5.15 5.99
N LEU A 34 8.30 -4.04 5.95
CA LEU A 34 8.94 -3.53 4.74
C LEU A 34 10.47 -3.64 4.76
N VAL A 35 11.08 -3.81 5.93
CA VAL A 35 12.55 -3.72 6.10
C VAL A 35 13.18 -4.94 6.77
N TYR A 36 12.37 -5.89 7.24
CA TYR A 36 12.85 -7.12 7.87
C TYR A 36 12.27 -8.34 7.13
N GLU A 37 13.14 -9.02 6.39
CA GLU A 37 12.81 -10.14 5.52
C GLU A 37 12.19 -11.33 6.25
N ASN A 38 12.45 -11.50 7.55
CA ASN A 38 11.84 -12.55 8.37
C ASN A 38 10.58 -12.08 9.11
N HIS A 39 10.06 -10.88 8.84
CA HIS A 39 8.75 -10.48 9.33
C HIS A 39 7.66 -11.33 8.68
N GLU A 40 6.65 -11.77 9.44
CA GLU A 40 5.60 -12.68 8.94
C GLU A 40 4.78 -12.07 7.78
N ASP A 41 4.64 -10.74 7.80
CA ASP A 41 3.99 -9.95 6.75
C ASP A 41 5.02 -9.23 5.85
N PHE A 42 6.26 -9.74 5.71
CA PHE A 42 7.24 -9.08 4.85
C PHE A 42 6.71 -8.91 3.43
N THR A 43 6.76 -7.69 2.91
CA THR A 43 6.09 -7.35 1.66
C THR A 43 6.79 -6.21 0.91
N ALA A 44 6.59 -6.19 -0.41
CA ALA A 44 7.04 -5.09 -1.25
C ALA A 44 6.11 -3.87 -1.09
N LEU A 45 6.69 -2.67 -1.03
CA LEU A 45 5.89 -1.47 -1.29
C LEU A 45 5.39 -1.50 -2.73
N PRO A 46 4.10 -1.23 -3.00
CA PRO A 46 3.55 -1.27 -4.37
C PRO A 46 4.33 -0.39 -5.35
N SER A 47 4.84 0.75 -4.89
CA SER A 47 5.63 1.67 -5.72
C SER A 47 7.01 1.12 -6.13
N PHE A 48 7.48 0.00 -5.57
CA PHE A 48 8.66 -0.73 -6.06
C PHE A 48 8.48 -1.13 -7.53
N GLY A 49 7.24 -1.28 -8.01
CA GLY A 49 6.94 -1.65 -9.39
C GLY A 49 7.47 -0.70 -10.48
N VAL A 50 7.99 0.48 -10.13
CA VAL A 50 8.71 1.35 -11.08
C VAL A 50 10.15 0.90 -11.34
N VAL A 51 10.77 0.21 -10.37
CA VAL A 51 12.20 -0.13 -10.37
C VAL A 51 12.56 -1.12 -11.50
N PRO A 52 11.82 -2.22 -11.74
CA PRO A 52 12.14 -3.16 -12.81
C PRO A 52 12.12 -2.55 -14.22
N SER A 53 11.54 -1.36 -14.38
CA SER A 53 11.46 -0.66 -15.66
C SER A 53 12.67 0.25 -15.95
N PHE A 54 13.54 0.52 -14.97
CA PHE A 54 14.63 1.50 -15.14
C PHE A 54 15.57 1.15 -16.29
N SER A 55 16.06 -0.10 -16.37
CA SER A 55 16.94 -0.52 -17.46
C SER A 55 16.28 -0.33 -18.83
N THR A 56 15.05 -0.81 -19.00
CA THR A 56 14.30 -0.66 -20.25
C THR A 56 14.08 0.81 -20.63
N VAL A 57 13.73 1.65 -19.65
CA VAL A 57 13.50 3.08 -19.89
C VAL A 57 14.79 3.81 -20.26
N MET A 58 15.91 3.49 -19.61
CA MET A 58 17.22 4.08 -19.93
C MET A 58 17.74 3.66 -21.31
N GLU A 59 17.37 2.48 -21.80
CA GLU A 59 17.70 1.98 -23.14
C GLU A 59 16.79 2.55 -24.25
N THR A 60 15.84 3.43 -23.92
CA THR A 60 14.95 4.02 -24.92
C THR A 60 15.76 4.77 -25.98
N PRO A 61 15.62 4.45 -27.27
CA PRO A 61 16.43 5.03 -28.34
C PRO A 61 15.90 6.40 -28.77
N PHE A 62 15.86 7.37 -27.85
CA PHE A 62 15.33 8.72 -28.13
C PHE A 62 15.96 9.37 -29.36
N GLY A 63 17.25 9.12 -29.64
CA GLY A 63 17.96 9.65 -30.79
C GLY A 63 17.36 9.23 -32.14
N ASP A 64 16.65 8.10 -32.21
CA ASP A 64 16.08 7.59 -33.45
C ASP A 64 14.84 8.39 -33.89
N PHE A 65 14.16 9.06 -32.95
CA PHE A 65 12.86 9.70 -33.20
C PHE A 65 12.71 11.11 -32.64
N ILE A 66 13.66 11.59 -31.84
CA ILE A 66 13.70 12.95 -31.32
C ILE A 66 14.90 13.68 -31.96
N PRO A 67 14.65 14.61 -32.90
CA PRO A 67 15.71 15.39 -33.53
C PRO A 67 16.54 16.16 -32.50
N ASN A 68 17.87 16.08 -32.62
CA ASN A 68 18.83 16.73 -31.72
C ASN A 68 18.57 16.43 -30.23
N PHE A 69 18.20 15.18 -29.92
CA PHE A 69 17.96 14.76 -28.54
C PHE A 69 19.13 15.09 -27.63
N ASN A 70 18.84 15.76 -26.51
CA ASN A 70 19.79 16.02 -25.45
C ASN A 70 19.22 15.51 -24.12
N PRO A 71 19.84 14.49 -23.50
CA PRO A 71 19.34 13.91 -22.26
C PRO A 71 19.30 14.91 -21.09
N MET A 72 20.13 15.95 -21.10
CA MET A 72 20.11 17.01 -20.08
C MET A 72 18.86 17.90 -20.14
N LEU A 73 18.11 17.85 -21.24
CA LEU A 73 16.87 18.61 -21.44
C LEU A 73 15.61 17.78 -21.14
N LEU A 74 15.78 16.48 -20.85
CA LEU A 74 14.71 15.57 -20.50
C LEU A 74 14.35 15.73 -19.02
N LEU A 75 13.06 15.92 -18.75
CA LEU A 75 12.50 15.95 -17.42
C LEU A 75 11.42 14.88 -17.30
N HIS A 76 11.46 14.09 -16.24
CA HIS A 76 10.39 13.18 -15.90
C HIS A 76 9.20 13.98 -15.36
N GLY A 77 8.11 14.04 -16.13
CA GLY A 77 6.96 14.91 -15.85
C GLY A 77 5.81 14.20 -15.13
N GLU A 78 5.46 12.98 -15.55
CA GLU A 78 4.37 12.20 -14.94
C GLU A 78 4.73 10.72 -14.89
N GLN A 79 4.25 10.04 -13.86
CA GLN A 79 4.37 8.59 -13.68
C GLN A 79 2.99 7.97 -13.52
N TYR A 80 2.77 6.86 -14.23
CA TYR A 80 1.70 5.90 -13.94
C TYR A 80 2.31 4.53 -13.66
N LEU A 81 1.79 3.84 -12.66
CA LEU A 81 2.12 2.47 -12.30
C LEU A 81 0.81 1.72 -12.05
N GLU A 82 0.69 0.52 -12.58
CA GLU A 82 -0.41 -0.40 -12.33
C GLU A 82 0.13 -1.77 -11.95
N GLN A 83 -0.38 -2.29 -10.83
CA GLN A 83 -0.09 -3.63 -10.35
C GLN A 83 -1.18 -4.58 -10.86
N ARG A 84 -0.78 -5.56 -11.67
CA ARG A 84 -1.68 -6.48 -12.39
C ARG A 84 -1.76 -7.85 -11.72
N ALA A 85 -0.77 -8.20 -10.93
CA ALA A 85 -0.70 -9.44 -10.17
C ALA A 85 0.04 -9.21 -8.84
N PRO A 86 -0.07 -10.13 -7.86
CA PRO A 86 0.74 -10.09 -6.65
C PRO A 86 2.23 -10.04 -6.96
N VAL A 87 2.97 -9.27 -6.16
CA VAL A 87 4.41 -9.09 -6.31
C VAL A 87 5.12 -10.09 -5.40
N PRO A 88 5.95 -11.00 -5.94
CA PRO A 88 6.73 -11.88 -5.09
C PRO A 88 7.77 -11.09 -4.27
N THR A 89 8.26 -11.68 -3.18
CA THR A 89 9.27 -11.03 -2.32
C THR A 89 10.70 -11.15 -2.87
N SER A 90 10.88 -11.98 -3.90
CA SER A 90 12.12 -12.19 -4.64
C SER A 90 11.79 -12.82 -6.00
N GLY A 91 12.65 -12.65 -6.99
CA GLY A 91 12.53 -13.39 -8.24
C GLY A 91 13.19 -12.70 -9.41
N THR A 92 12.87 -13.19 -10.61
CA THR A 92 13.30 -12.61 -11.87
C THR A 92 12.11 -11.95 -12.55
N LEU A 93 12.31 -10.72 -13.05
CA LEU A 93 11.34 -10.02 -13.89
C LEU A 93 11.96 -9.72 -15.26
N ILE A 94 11.12 -9.77 -16.29
CA ILE A 94 11.47 -9.41 -17.67
C ILE A 94 10.62 -8.22 -18.07
N THR A 95 11.26 -7.11 -18.43
CA THR A 95 10.56 -5.89 -18.85
C THR A 95 10.78 -5.61 -20.33
N THR A 96 9.70 -5.28 -21.04
CA THR A 96 9.72 -4.75 -22.41
C THR A 96 9.07 -3.37 -22.44
N GLY A 97 9.54 -2.51 -23.35
CA GLY A 97 9.09 -1.12 -23.49
C GLY A 97 8.57 -0.82 -24.89
N LYS A 98 7.73 0.20 -25.02
CA LYS A 98 7.28 0.77 -26.29
C LYS A 98 6.94 2.25 -26.14
N ILE A 99 6.97 2.99 -27.25
CA ILE A 99 6.47 4.37 -27.26
C ILE A 99 4.94 4.35 -27.38
N VAL A 100 4.25 4.87 -26.38
CA VAL A 100 2.78 4.88 -26.31
C VAL A 100 2.21 6.09 -27.05
N ASP A 101 2.83 7.25 -26.84
CA ASP A 101 2.41 8.51 -27.43
C ASP A 101 3.58 9.50 -27.49
N ILE A 102 3.51 10.42 -28.45
CA ILE A 102 4.39 11.59 -28.51
C ILE A 102 3.51 12.80 -28.75
N VAL A 103 3.63 13.83 -27.92
CA VAL A 103 2.77 15.00 -27.95
C VAL A 103 3.59 16.28 -28.07
N ASP A 104 3.35 17.06 -29.11
CA ASP A 104 3.95 18.38 -29.29
C ASP A 104 3.30 19.40 -28.36
N LYS A 105 4.09 19.99 -27.45
CA LYS A 105 3.65 21.04 -26.52
C LYS A 105 4.17 22.43 -26.94
N GLY A 106 4.69 22.57 -28.16
CA GLY A 106 5.14 23.84 -28.76
C GLY A 106 6.46 24.40 -28.20
N LYS A 107 6.73 24.23 -26.89
CA LYS A 107 8.02 24.57 -26.24
C LYS A 107 8.91 23.34 -26.01
N GLY A 108 8.41 22.16 -26.33
CA GLY A 108 9.00 20.84 -26.11
C GLY A 108 8.01 19.78 -26.57
N CYS A 109 8.38 18.51 -26.48
CA CYS A 109 7.47 17.40 -26.67
C CYS A 109 7.39 16.53 -25.41
N VAL A 110 6.26 15.85 -25.23
CA VAL A 110 6.12 14.79 -24.23
C VAL A 110 6.25 13.46 -24.96
N VAL A 111 7.17 12.62 -24.52
CA VAL A 111 7.28 11.22 -24.96
C VAL A 111 6.77 10.35 -23.83
N VAL A 112 5.73 9.56 -24.11
CA VAL A 112 5.17 8.59 -23.16
C VAL A 112 5.70 7.21 -23.52
N MET A 113 6.43 6.60 -22.61
CA MET A 113 6.95 5.24 -22.75
C MET A 113 6.14 4.32 -21.85
N GLY A 114 5.56 3.28 -22.44
CA GLY A 114 4.86 2.23 -21.72
C GLY A 114 5.79 1.03 -21.53
N THR A 115 5.80 0.44 -20.35
CA THR A 115 6.55 -0.80 -20.09
C THR A 115 5.65 -1.87 -19.52
N GLU A 116 5.82 -3.11 -19.98
CA GLU A 116 5.20 -4.30 -19.41
C GLU A 116 6.29 -5.14 -18.72
N THR A 117 6.09 -5.44 -17.45
CA THR A 117 7.00 -6.27 -16.65
C THR A 117 6.32 -7.59 -16.30
N LYS A 118 6.93 -8.70 -16.70
CA LYS A 118 6.41 -10.05 -16.51
C LYS A 118 7.33 -10.89 -15.62
N ASP A 119 6.78 -11.87 -14.92
CA ASP A 119 7.57 -12.92 -14.27
C ASP A 119 8.07 -13.97 -15.29
N GLU A 120 8.80 -14.99 -14.81
CA GLU A 120 9.36 -16.06 -15.66
C GLU A 120 8.28 -16.97 -16.27
N ASP A 121 7.09 -17.01 -15.67
CA ASP A 121 5.93 -17.74 -16.19
C ASP A 121 5.13 -16.93 -17.23
N GLY A 122 5.52 -15.67 -17.45
CA GLY A 122 4.90 -14.76 -18.41
C GLY A 122 3.68 -14.01 -17.88
N ASN A 123 3.38 -14.08 -16.58
CA ASN A 123 2.31 -13.30 -15.96
C ASN A 123 2.70 -11.83 -15.92
N LEU A 124 1.79 -10.95 -16.34
CA LEU A 124 2.00 -9.51 -16.27
C LEU A 124 1.88 -9.05 -14.82
N ILE A 125 3.00 -8.59 -14.24
CA ILE A 125 3.08 -8.12 -12.86
C ILE A 125 2.83 -6.61 -12.79
N TYR A 126 3.53 -5.85 -13.62
CA TYR A 126 3.42 -4.39 -13.66
C TYR A 126 3.22 -3.86 -15.08
N TYR A 127 2.46 -2.77 -15.16
CA TYR A 127 2.48 -1.87 -16.29
C TYR A 127 2.84 -0.46 -15.80
N ASN A 128 3.76 0.21 -16.48
CA ASN A 128 4.13 1.58 -16.18
C ASN A 128 3.98 2.48 -17.41
N GLU A 129 3.68 3.76 -17.17
CA GLU A 129 3.90 4.83 -18.16
C GLU A 129 4.80 5.92 -17.58
N PHE A 130 5.91 6.16 -18.27
CA PHE A 130 6.85 7.23 -17.98
C PHE A 130 6.62 8.37 -18.98
N SER A 131 6.13 9.51 -18.52
CA SER A 131 5.89 10.69 -19.36
C SER A 131 7.04 11.68 -19.23
N ASN A 132 7.90 11.72 -20.23
CA ASN A 132 9.08 12.59 -20.26
C ASN A 132 8.85 13.82 -21.11
N PHE A 133 9.08 14.99 -20.52
CA PHE A 133 9.07 16.25 -21.24
C PHE A 133 10.49 16.59 -21.72
N ILE A 134 10.67 16.64 -23.03
CA ILE A 134 11.93 17.00 -23.68
C ILE A 134 11.84 18.45 -24.11
N ARG A 135 12.61 19.32 -23.46
CA ARG A 135 12.60 20.76 -23.74
C ARG A 135 13.28 21.06 -25.07
N GLY A 136 12.79 22.07 -25.79
CA GLY A 136 13.43 22.59 -27.01
C GLY A 136 13.06 21.86 -28.29
N THR A 137 12.57 20.62 -28.23
CA THR A 137 12.09 19.88 -29.41
C THR A 137 10.67 20.30 -29.77
N LYS A 138 10.47 20.88 -30.96
CA LYS A 138 9.17 21.40 -31.42
C LYS A 138 8.68 20.65 -32.65
N GLY A 139 7.36 20.58 -32.83
CA GLY A 139 6.77 20.01 -34.05
C GLY A 139 6.86 18.48 -34.15
N VAL A 140 7.18 17.80 -33.05
CA VAL A 140 7.30 16.34 -33.00
C VAL A 140 6.15 15.75 -32.20
N GLY A 141 5.40 14.83 -32.82
CA GLY A 141 4.25 14.16 -32.22
C GLY A 141 2.90 14.82 -32.52
N ASN A 142 1.85 14.27 -31.92
CA ASN A 142 0.48 14.71 -32.05
C ASN A 142 0.25 16.04 -31.33
N LYS A 143 -0.70 16.86 -31.78
CA LYS A 143 -1.08 18.10 -31.09
C LYS A 143 -1.83 17.84 -29.77
N THR A 144 -2.54 16.73 -29.72
CA THR A 144 -3.31 16.28 -28.55
C THR A 144 -2.87 14.87 -28.19
N GLY A 145 -2.70 14.61 -26.90
CA GLY A 145 -2.36 13.27 -26.42
C GLY A 145 -3.57 12.34 -26.43
N LYS A 146 -3.30 11.03 -26.51
CA LYS A 146 -4.31 9.98 -26.40
C LYS A 146 -4.88 9.91 -24.98
N GLU A 147 -6.19 9.70 -24.86
CA GLU A 147 -6.83 9.29 -23.60
C GLU A 147 -6.43 7.83 -23.32
N ARG A 148 -5.99 7.54 -22.08
CA ARG A 148 -5.49 6.22 -21.65
C ARG A 148 -6.01 5.85 -20.26
N GLY A 149 -7.24 6.23 -19.95
CA GLY A 149 -7.89 5.98 -18.67
C GLY A 149 -7.15 6.59 -17.48
N ALA A 150 -6.89 5.76 -16.46
CA ALA A 150 -6.28 6.18 -15.20
C ALA A 150 -4.91 6.84 -15.37
N ALA A 151 -4.13 6.46 -16.40
CA ALA A 151 -2.83 7.05 -16.70
C ALA A 151 -2.93 8.54 -17.10
N THR A 152 -4.04 8.96 -17.71
CA THR A 152 -4.29 10.34 -18.14
C THR A 152 -5.32 11.08 -17.29
N ALA A 153 -5.81 10.47 -16.21
CA ALA A 153 -6.80 11.07 -15.33
C ALA A 153 -6.25 12.35 -14.66
N LEU A 154 -7.05 13.42 -14.62
CA LEU A 154 -6.63 14.71 -14.08
C LEU A 154 -6.40 14.67 -12.57
N ASN A 155 -7.20 13.88 -11.82
CA ASN A 155 -7.10 13.71 -10.37
C ASN A 155 -6.87 15.04 -9.62
N GLU A 156 -7.66 16.07 -9.96
CA GLU A 156 -7.55 17.38 -9.31
C GLU A 156 -7.89 17.25 -7.81
N ALA A 157 -7.08 17.89 -6.96
CA ALA A 157 -7.34 17.89 -5.53
C ALA A 157 -8.70 18.55 -5.22
N PRO A 158 -9.59 17.90 -4.45
CA PRO A 158 -10.87 18.48 -4.06
C PRO A 158 -10.73 19.83 -3.35
N LYS A 159 -11.65 20.76 -3.60
CA LYS A 159 -11.71 22.09 -2.94
C LYS A 159 -12.31 22.01 -1.53
N ARG A 160 -11.84 21.06 -0.72
CA ARG A 160 -12.21 20.82 0.68
C ARG A 160 -10.96 20.44 1.48
N ALA A 161 -11.04 20.48 2.81
CA ALA A 161 -9.93 20.02 3.65
C ALA A 161 -9.54 18.55 3.31
N PRO A 162 -8.24 18.18 3.35
CA PRO A 162 -7.82 16.79 3.21
C PRO A 162 -8.45 15.91 4.29
N ASP A 163 -8.80 14.68 3.94
CA ASP A 163 -9.31 13.67 4.88
C ASP A 163 -8.18 13.15 5.79
N ALA A 164 -6.96 13.10 5.26
CA ALA A 164 -5.77 12.75 6.02
C ALA A 164 -4.56 13.55 5.53
N VAL A 165 -3.63 13.81 6.45
CA VAL A 165 -2.36 14.48 6.16
C VAL A 165 -1.24 13.73 6.88
N VAL A 166 -0.19 13.37 6.15
CA VAL A 166 1.03 12.77 6.71
C VAL A 166 2.21 13.65 6.33
N THR A 167 3.09 13.90 7.30
CA THR A 167 4.29 14.71 7.10
C THR A 167 5.52 13.86 7.39
N GLU A 168 6.48 13.87 6.48
CA GLU A 168 7.72 13.10 6.58
C GLU A 168 8.90 13.98 6.18
N LYS A 169 9.89 14.11 7.07
CA LYS A 169 11.14 14.81 6.78
C LYS A 169 12.08 13.85 6.06
N THR A 170 12.51 14.21 4.85
CA THR A 170 13.53 13.45 4.13
C THR A 170 14.89 13.64 4.79
N THR A 171 15.79 12.69 4.59
CA THR A 171 17.19 12.84 5.05
C THR A 171 18.02 13.62 4.02
N GLU A 172 19.12 14.24 4.46
CA GLU A 172 20.08 14.86 3.53
C GLU A 172 20.69 13.83 2.56
N ASN A 173 20.79 12.56 2.99
CA ASN A 173 21.31 11.45 2.19
C ASN A 173 20.21 10.69 1.43
N GLN A 174 18.97 11.18 1.36
CA GLN A 174 17.85 10.43 0.79
C GLN A 174 18.09 10.06 -0.68
N ALA A 175 18.61 11.01 -1.47
CA ALA A 175 18.94 10.76 -2.87
C ALA A 175 20.11 9.78 -3.03
N ALA A 176 21.11 9.85 -2.15
CA ALA A 176 22.26 8.95 -2.14
C ALA A 176 21.86 7.50 -1.82
N LEU A 177 20.83 7.30 -0.99
CA LEU A 177 20.27 5.98 -0.71
C LEU A 177 19.35 5.50 -1.83
N TYR A 178 18.36 6.32 -2.24
CA TYR A 178 17.36 5.92 -3.24
C TYR A 178 17.97 5.54 -4.59
N ARG A 179 19.03 6.22 -5.04
CA ARG A 179 19.70 5.90 -6.32
C ARG A 179 20.20 4.46 -6.39
N LEU A 180 20.48 3.82 -5.24
CA LEU A 180 20.91 2.42 -5.19
C LEU A 180 19.81 1.44 -5.62
N SER A 181 18.57 1.91 -5.75
CA SER A 181 17.47 1.17 -6.38
C SER A 181 17.45 1.27 -7.91
N GLY A 182 18.39 1.98 -8.55
CA GLY A 182 18.67 1.83 -9.99
C GLY A 182 18.64 3.11 -10.83
N ASP A 183 18.13 4.24 -10.32
CA ASP A 183 18.29 5.53 -11.00
C ASP A 183 19.59 6.20 -10.56
N TYR A 184 20.63 6.04 -11.36
CA TYR A 184 21.97 6.54 -11.06
C TYR A 184 22.27 7.92 -11.66
N ASN A 185 21.27 8.65 -12.15
CA ASN A 185 21.45 9.95 -12.78
C ASN A 185 22.24 10.92 -11.87
N PRO A 186 23.37 11.50 -12.35
CA PRO A 186 24.23 12.34 -11.53
C PRO A 186 23.56 13.63 -11.06
N LEU A 187 22.45 14.07 -11.67
CA LEU A 187 21.63 15.20 -11.24
C LEU A 187 21.24 15.14 -9.75
N HIS A 188 21.18 13.93 -9.19
CA HIS A 188 20.73 13.67 -7.83
C HIS A 188 21.85 13.47 -6.81
N ILE A 189 23.12 13.60 -7.22
CA ILE A 189 24.26 13.36 -6.30
C ILE A 189 25.48 14.26 -6.57
N ASP A 190 25.75 14.64 -7.82
CA ASP A 190 26.90 15.45 -8.21
C ASP A 190 26.52 16.92 -8.36
N PRO A 191 27.00 17.83 -7.48
CA PRO A 191 26.68 19.26 -7.54
C PRO A 191 27.02 19.93 -8.88
N ASN A 192 28.07 19.49 -9.58
CA ASN A 192 28.43 20.07 -10.87
C ASN A 192 27.38 19.73 -11.93
N MET A 193 26.92 18.47 -11.94
CA MET A 193 25.88 18.02 -12.85
C MET A 193 24.52 18.64 -12.52
N SER A 194 24.20 18.80 -11.24
CA SER A 194 22.99 19.51 -10.81
C SER A 194 22.97 20.97 -11.24
N LYS A 195 24.12 21.65 -11.12
CA LYS A 195 24.30 23.04 -11.58
C LYS A 195 24.10 23.18 -13.09
N ILE A 196 24.61 22.25 -13.89
CA ILE A 196 24.35 22.20 -15.35
C ILE A 196 22.85 22.02 -15.62
N GLY A 197 22.16 21.21 -14.80
CA GLY A 197 20.71 21.05 -14.84
C GLY A 197 19.89 22.28 -14.40
N GLY A 198 20.56 23.30 -13.84
CA GLY A 198 19.94 24.54 -13.35
C GLY A 198 19.48 24.49 -11.90
N PHE A 199 20.09 23.64 -11.07
CA PHE A 199 19.80 23.53 -9.63
C PHE A 199 21.01 23.91 -8.79
N ASP A 200 20.78 24.62 -7.69
CA ASP A 200 21.86 25.09 -6.81
C ASP A 200 22.55 23.95 -6.04
N VAL A 201 21.79 22.90 -5.75
CA VAL A 201 22.25 21.66 -5.11
C VAL A 201 21.55 20.44 -5.74
N PRO A 202 22.07 19.22 -5.56
CA PRO A 202 21.39 18.02 -6.03
C PRO A 202 19.96 17.90 -5.52
N ILE A 203 19.03 17.61 -6.43
CA ILE A 203 17.62 17.45 -6.13
C ILE A 203 17.30 15.98 -5.84
N LEU A 204 16.27 15.73 -5.04
CA LEU A 204 15.73 14.41 -4.83
C LEU A 204 15.01 13.90 -6.10
N HIS A 205 15.11 12.61 -6.37
CA HIS A 205 14.39 11.96 -7.47
C HIS A 205 12.88 12.17 -7.32
N GLY A 206 12.20 12.54 -8.42
CA GLY A 206 10.73 12.63 -8.42
C GLY A 206 10.08 11.31 -8.00
N LEU A 207 10.64 10.18 -8.46
CA LEU A 207 10.18 8.85 -8.09
C LEU A 207 10.44 8.46 -6.63
N CYS A 208 11.39 9.10 -5.95
CA CYS A 208 11.56 8.95 -4.50
C CYS A 208 10.43 9.67 -3.75
N SER A 209 10.11 10.92 -4.14
CA SER A 209 8.97 11.66 -3.58
C SER A 209 7.63 10.95 -3.86
N PHE A 210 7.51 10.33 -5.04
CA PHE A 210 6.40 9.45 -5.40
C PHE A 210 6.30 8.24 -4.47
N GLY A 211 7.41 7.54 -4.23
CA GLY A 211 7.45 6.38 -3.34
C GLY A 211 7.09 6.74 -1.89
N ILE A 212 7.57 7.87 -1.38
CA ILE A 212 7.21 8.38 -0.04
C ILE A 212 5.69 8.62 0.04
N ALA A 213 5.12 9.33 -0.93
CA ALA A 213 3.69 9.62 -0.94
C ALA A 213 2.83 8.36 -1.12
N ALA A 214 3.25 7.45 -1.99
CA ALA A 214 2.62 6.14 -2.18
C ALA A 214 2.63 5.32 -0.90
N LYS A 215 3.76 5.29 -0.17
CA LYS A 215 3.88 4.66 1.15
C LYS A 215 2.91 5.26 2.17
N HIS A 216 2.72 6.58 2.19
CA HIS A 216 1.73 7.21 3.06
C HIS A 216 0.31 6.72 2.76
N VAL A 217 -0.10 6.72 1.48
CA VAL A 217 -1.43 6.23 1.07
C VAL A 217 -1.59 4.75 1.36
N PHE A 218 -0.55 3.95 1.10
CA PHE A 218 -0.50 2.51 1.37
C PHE A 218 -0.73 2.20 2.86
N LYS A 219 -0.02 2.87 3.76
CA LYS A 219 -0.22 2.70 5.20
C LYS A 219 -1.58 3.24 5.68
N GLN A 220 -2.05 4.35 5.11
CA GLN A 220 -3.26 5.02 5.56
C GLN A 220 -4.56 4.35 5.09
N TYR A 221 -4.61 3.86 3.85
CA TYR A 221 -5.85 3.43 3.19
C TYR A 221 -5.79 2.00 2.61
N ALA A 222 -4.61 1.42 2.46
CA ALA A 222 -4.45 0.06 1.95
C ALA A 222 -4.23 -0.99 3.06
N ASN A 223 -4.34 -0.62 4.35
CA ASN A 223 -4.08 -1.51 5.50
C ASN A 223 -2.72 -2.23 5.44
N SER A 224 -1.74 -1.60 4.77
CA SER A 224 -0.44 -2.19 4.46
C SER A 224 -0.51 -3.53 3.71
N ASP A 225 -1.56 -3.74 2.91
CA ASP A 225 -1.72 -4.89 2.03
C ASP A 225 -1.45 -4.47 0.57
N PRO A 226 -0.39 -4.96 -0.10
CA PRO A 226 -0.07 -4.57 -1.47
C PRO A 226 -1.13 -5.01 -2.47
N ALA A 227 -1.93 -6.04 -2.18
CA ALA A 227 -2.99 -6.51 -3.05
C ALA A 227 -4.15 -5.49 -3.16
N ARG A 228 -4.24 -4.55 -2.20
CA ARG A 228 -5.21 -3.46 -2.22
C ARG A 228 -4.86 -2.34 -3.18
N VAL A 229 -3.60 -2.18 -3.59
CA VAL A 229 -3.18 -1.09 -4.49
C VAL A 229 -3.26 -1.58 -5.93
N LYS A 230 -4.19 -1.01 -6.69
CA LYS A 230 -4.37 -1.33 -8.12
C LYS A 230 -3.45 -0.48 -8.99
N SER A 231 -3.45 0.84 -8.79
CA SER A 231 -2.62 1.75 -9.58
C SER A 231 -2.26 3.01 -8.82
N ILE A 232 -1.19 3.66 -9.27
CA ILE A 232 -0.68 4.92 -8.73
C ILE A 232 -0.38 5.83 -9.91
N LYS A 233 -0.92 7.04 -9.90
CA LYS A 233 -0.67 8.09 -10.89
C LYS A 233 -0.18 9.34 -10.20
N ALA A 234 0.82 10.02 -10.75
CA ALA A 234 1.33 11.28 -10.22
C ALA A 234 1.89 12.19 -11.31
N ARG A 235 1.79 13.52 -11.08
CA ARG A 235 2.48 14.54 -11.87
C ARG A 235 3.50 15.28 -11.02
N PHE A 236 4.74 15.34 -11.50
CA PHE A 236 5.83 16.08 -10.87
C PHE A 236 5.74 17.56 -11.26
N SER A 237 5.65 18.44 -10.26
CA SER A 237 5.41 19.87 -10.45
C SER A 237 6.63 20.74 -10.09
N LYS A 238 7.18 20.54 -8.89
CA LYS A 238 8.39 21.23 -8.41
C LYS A 238 9.37 20.21 -7.83
N HIS A 239 10.66 20.54 -7.91
CA HIS A 239 11.73 19.72 -7.34
C HIS A 239 11.66 19.73 -5.80
N VAL A 240 12.22 18.68 -5.20
CA VAL A 240 12.43 18.53 -3.76
C VAL A 240 13.92 18.49 -3.51
N PHE A 241 14.41 19.13 -2.45
CA PHE A 241 15.79 18.99 -2.00
C PHE A 241 15.86 17.92 -0.88
N PRO A 242 16.85 17.02 -0.89
CA PRO A 242 17.07 16.12 0.25
C PRO A 242 17.24 16.91 1.56
N GLY A 243 16.55 16.48 2.61
CA GLY A 243 16.47 17.19 3.89
C GLY A 243 15.17 17.98 4.10
N GLU A 244 14.44 18.28 3.03
CA GLU A 244 13.14 18.96 3.11
C GLU A 244 12.03 18.04 3.62
N THR A 245 10.96 18.67 4.09
CA THR A 245 9.79 18.01 4.66
C THR A 245 8.67 17.91 3.63
N LEU A 246 8.24 16.68 3.37
CA LEU A 246 7.11 16.38 2.49
C LEU A 246 5.83 16.24 3.30
N ARG A 247 4.81 17.02 2.93
CA ARG A 247 3.44 16.89 3.46
C ARG A 247 2.54 16.30 2.39
N THR A 248 2.11 15.05 2.58
CA THR A 248 1.14 14.37 1.72
C THR A 248 -0.26 14.63 2.22
N GLU A 249 -1.05 15.33 1.42
CA GLU A 249 -2.47 15.63 1.67
C GLU A 249 -3.31 14.66 0.85
N MET A 250 -4.30 14.01 1.46
CA MET A 250 -5.05 12.90 0.87
C MET A 250 -6.57 13.11 1.02
N TRP A 251 -7.31 12.78 -0.03
CA TRP A 251 -8.77 12.81 -0.09
C TRP A 251 -9.29 11.47 -0.58
N LYS A 252 -10.20 10.84 0.17
CA LYS A 252 -10.83 9.57 -0.20
C LYS A 252 -12.11 9.85 -0.99
N GLU A 253 -12.12 9.43 -2.25
CA GLU A 253 -13.26 9.51 -3.18
C GLU A 253 -13.62 8.07 -3.61
N GLY A 254 -14.46 7.40 -2.81
CA GLY A 254 -14.76 5.97 -3.00
C GLY A 254 -13.51 5.09 -2.81
N ASN A 255 -13.15 4.31 -3.83
CA ASN A 255 -11.92 3.51 -3.86
C ASN A 255 -10.69 4.27 -4.40
N LYS A 256 -10.83 5.56 -4.73
CA LYS A 256 -9.75 6.40 -5.23
C LYS A 256 -9.26 7.34 -4.13
N ILE A 257 -7.97 7.31 -3.85
CA ILE A 257 -7.33 8.26 -2.93
C ILE A 257 -6.62 9.31 -3.78
N ILE A 258 -7.23 10.48 -3.93
CA ILE A 258 -6.57 11.63 -4.56
C ILE A 258 -5.56 12.18 -3.56
N PHE A 259 -4.36 12.53 -4.02
CA PHE A 259 -3.35 13.13 -3.16
C PHE A 259 -2.53 14.21 -3.85
N GLN A 260 -1.89 15.04 -3.03
CA GLN A 260 -0.85 15.96 -3.47
C GLN A 260 0.26 16.02 -2.43
N VAL A 261 1.45 16.45 -2.85
CA VAL A 261 2.61 16.57 -1.96
C VAL A 261 3.14 17.98 -1.99
N ARG A 262 3.26 18.57 -0.81
CA ARG A 262 3.84 19.89 -0.61
C ARG A 262 5.19 19.79 0.07
N VAL A 263 6.14 20.60 -0.37
CA VAL A 263 7.38 20.88 0.37
C VAL A 263 7.05 21.95 1.41
N VAL A 264 7.13 21.61 2.69
CA VAL A 264 6.66 22.47 3.78
C VAL A 264 7.47 23.76 3.85
N GLU A 265 8.79 23.67 3.72
CA GLU A 265 9.74 24.78 3.90
C GLU A 265 9.56 25.88 2.84
N ARG A 266 9.12 25.51 1.63
CA ARG A 266 8.98 26.44 0.50
C ARG A 266 7.53 26.70 0.09
N ASP A 267 6.57 26.02 0.72
CA ASP A 267 5.15 26.08 0.40
C ASP A 267 4.83 25.83 -1.10
N VAL A 268 5.55 24.89 -1.73
CA VAL A 268 5.35 24.53 -3.14
C VAL A 268 4.85 23.11 -3.32
N LEU A 269 4.02 22.87 -4.33
CA LEU A 269 3.59 21.53 -4.72
C LEU A 269 4.70 20.81 -5.49
N ALA A 270 5.23 19.74 -4.89
CA ALA A 270 6.15 18.82 -5.55
C ALA A 270 5.40 17.82 -6.44
N ILE A 271 4.29 17.27 -5.94
CA ILE A 271 3.43 16.33 -6.67
C ILE A 271 2.01 16.89 -6.69
N SER A 272 1.40 16.90 -7.87
CA SER A 272 0.00 17.30 -8.09
C SER A 272 -0.72 16.25 -8.93
N ASN A 273 -2.03 16.42 -9.08
CA ASN A 273 -2.84 15.63 -10.01
C ASN A 273 -2.64 14.12 -9.81
N ALA A 274 -2.53 13.67 -8.55
CA ALA A 274 -2.10 12.32 -8.23
C ALA A 274 -3.23 11.53 -7.56
N ALA A 275 -3.24 10.23 -7.79
CA ALA A 275 -4.15 9.33 -7.10
C ALA A 275 -3.58 7.93 -6.97
N VAL A 276 -4.02 7.23 -5.92
CA VAL A 276 -3.95 5.77 -5.82
C VAL A 276 -5.35 5.22 -6.04
N GLU A 277 -5.52 4.29 -6.96
CA GLU A 277 -6.75 3.49 -7.05
C GLU A 277 -6.57 2.22 -6.23
N LEU A 278 -7.52 1.98 -5.33
CA LEU A 278 -7.58 0.77 -4.53
C LEU A 278 -8.49 -0.26 -5.21
N VAL A 279 -8.17 -1.54 -5.05
CA VAL A 279 -9.08 -2.64 -5.37
C VAL A 279 -10.28 -2.53 -4.41
N PRO A 280 -11.54 -2.46 -4.88
CA PRO A 280 -12.71 -2.40 -4.00
C PRO A 280 -12.76 -3.62 -3.05
N VAL A 281 -13.12 -3.42 -1.77
CA VAL A 281 -13.59 -4.58 -0.96
C VAL A 281 -15.04 -4.82 -1.38
N GLU A 282 -15.42 -6.07 -1.66
CA GLU A 282 -16.84 -6.41 -1.77
C GLU A 282 -17.59 -5.92 -0.52
N GLY A 283 -18.54 -5.00 -0.71
CA GLY A 283 -19.34 -4.40 0.37
C GLY A 283 -19.03 -2.93 0.75
N GLU A 284 -17.97 -2.29 0.20
CA GLU A 284 -17.65 -0.88 0.52
C GLU A 284 -18.47 0.16 -0.28
N GLU A 285 -19.13 -0.20 -1.39
CA GLU A 285 -19.82 0.75 -2.27
C GLU A 285 -21.20 1.25 -1.75
N ALA A 286 -21.71 0.73 -0.64
CA ALA A 286 -23.08 1.01 -0.20
C ALA A 286 -23.24 2.09 0.90
N SER A 287 -22.22 2.91 1.21
CA SER A 287 -22.32 3.88 2.33
C SER A 287 -22.36 5.36 1.95
N ALA A 288 -22.43 5.71 0.65
CA ALA A 288 -22.66 7.09 0.22
C ALA A 288 -24.16 7.41 0.05
N ALA A 289 -24.98 7.16 1.07
CA ALA A 289 -26.29 7.80 1.24
C ALA A 289 -26.72 7.69 2.71
N GLY A 290 -27.02 8.82 3.33
CA GLY A 290 -27.36 8.93 4.74
C GLY A 290 -28.59 8.11 5.13
N GLY A 291 -28.57 7.63 6.38
CA GLY A 291 -29.71 7.01 7.03
C GLY A 291 -29.38 6.63 8.46
N ALA A 292 -29.74 7.51 9.40
CA ALA A 292 -29.79 7.16 10.82
C ALA A 292 -30.83 6.04 11.01
N GLY A 293 -30.39 4.87 11.51
CA GLY A 293 -31.26 3.74 11.80
C GLY A 293 -30.70 2.92 12.96
N LYS A 294 -31.48 2.83 14.04
CA LYS A 294 -31.17 2.14 15.30
C LYS A 294 -30.84 0.65 15.09
N SER A 295 -29.78 0.18 15.75
CA SER A 295 -29.33 -1.20 15.83
C SER A 295 -30.32 -2.12 16.53
N ALA A 296 -30.79 -3.15 15.83
CA ALA A 296 -31.36 -4.36 16.43
C ALA A 296 -30.22 -5.38 16.63
N GLU A 297 -30.13 -5.98 17.81
CA GLU A 297 -29.05 -6.88 18.22
C GLU A 297 -28.98 -8.13 17.31
N ALA A 298 -27.91 -8.24 16.52
CA ALA A 298 -27.62 -9.44 15.75
C ALA A 298 -27.16 -10.58 16.69
N SER A 299 -27.85 -11.73 16.63
CA SER A 299 -27.45 -12.97 17.31
C SER A 299 -26.09 -13.45 16.81
N VAL A 300 -25.29 -14.05 17.71
CA VAL A 300 -23.99 -14.65 17.38
C VAL A 300 -24.01 -16.18 17.34
N ALA A 301 -25.20 -16.78 17.46
CA ALA A 301 -25.37 -18.23 17.40
C ALA A 301 -25.35 -18.74 15.95
N VAL A 302 -24.52 -19.75 15.68
CA VAL A 302 -24.50 -20.49 14.42
C VAL A 302 -24.93 -21.94 14.68
N PRO A 303 -26.01 -22.44 14.05
CA PRO A 303 -26.47 -23.81 14.23
C PRO A 303 -25.39 -24.84 13.87
N GLY A 304 -25.24 -25.87 14.72
CA GLY A 304 -24.26 -26.94 14.53
C GLY A 304 -22.86 -26.65 15.05
N PHE A 305 -22.69 -25.61 15.87
CA PHE A 305 -21.44 -25.27 16.54
C PHE A 305 -21.64 -25.14 18.06
N GLU A 306 -20.87 -25.89 18.84
CA GLU A 306 -20.85 -25.79 20.31
C GLU A 306 -20.26 -24.46 20.77
N SER A 307 -19.30 -23.91 19.99
CA SER A 307 -18.71 -22.58 20.20
C SER A 307 -19.72 -21.44 20.21
N SER A 308 -20.91 -21.60 19.61
CA SER A 308 -21.99 -20.60 19.62
C SER A 308 -22.34 -20.12 21.03
N LYS A 309 -22.50 -21.05 21.99
CA LYS A 309 -22.85 -20.71 23.39
C LYS A 309 -21.74 -19.91 24.08
N ILE A 310 -20.50 -20.15 23.67
CA ILE A 310 -19.33 -19.45 24.21
C ILE A 310 -19.32 -18.02 23.66
N PHE A 311 -19.55 -17.82 22.36
CA PHE A 311 -19.61 -16.48 21.78
C PHE A 311 -20.80 -15.65 22.29
N GLU A 312 -21.94 -16.27 22.58
CA GLU A 312 -23.06 -15.59 23.27
C GLU A 312 -22.63 -15.11 24.66
N THR A 313 -21.93 -15.96 25.41
CA THR A 313 -21.40 -15.61 26.75
C THR A 313 -20.35 -14.50 26.67
N LEU A 314 -19.45 -14.57 25.67
CA LEU A 314 -18.41 -13.57 25.44
C LEU A 314 -19.01 -12.24 25.02
N LYS A 315 -20.04 -12.25 24.18
CA LYS A 315 -20.78 -11.06 23.76
C LYS A 315 -21.39 -10.36 24.97
N LEU A 316 -22.11 -11.09 25.82
CA LEU A 316 -22.62 -10.56 27.07
C LEU A 316 -21.48 -9.99 27.93
N GLY A 317 -20.38 -10.73 28.10
CA GLY A 317 -19.26 -10.28 28.91
C GLY A 317 -18.58 -9.01 28.39
N VAL A 318 -18.45 -8.84 27.07
CA VAL A 318 -17.79 -7.68 26.41
C VAL A 318 -18.71 -6.47 26.33
N GLU A 319 -19.99 -6.68 26.05
CA GLU A 319 -20.94 -5.60 25.77
C GLU A 319 -21.69 -5.10 27.02
N THR A 320 -21.58 -5.79 28.16
CA THR A 320 -22.06 -5.33 29.48
C THR A 320 -21.03 -4.49 30.23
N GLY A 321 -21.53 -3.67 31.16
CA GLY A 321 -20.74 -2.72 31.97
C GLY A 321 -20.87 -1.27 31.51
N SER A 322 -20.32 -0.33 32.28
CA SER A 322 -20.33 1.10 31.93
C SER A 322 -19.45 1.38 30.71
N GLU A 323 -19.65 2.54 30.06
CA GLU A 323 -18.86 2.96 28.91
C GLU A 323 -17.36 3.05 29.26
N GLU A 324 -17.04 3.50 30.47
CA GLU A 324 -15.68 3.57 31.01
C GLU A 324 -15.07 2.18 31.19
N GLU A 325 -15.82 1.22 31.73
CA GLU A 325 -15.35 -0.16 31.91
C GLU A 325 -15.08 -0.86 30.57
N ARG A 326 -15.94 -0.59 29.57
CA ARG A 326 -15.80 -1.10 28.21
C ARG A 326 -14.60 -0.47 27.50
N LYS A 327 -14.42 0.86 27.62
CA LYS A 327 -13.22 1.57 27.12
C LYS A 327 -11.94 1.07 27.77
N ALA A 328 -11.92 0.87 29.09
CA ALA A 328 -10.76 0.35 29.81
C ALA A 328 -10.34 -1.04 29.32
N ARG A 329 -11.32 -1.89 28.99
CA ARG A 329 -11.07 -3.22 28.42
C ARG A 329 -10.45 -3.15 27.03
N VAL A 330 -10.99 -2.29 26.17
CA VAL A 330 -10.42 -2.04 24.84
C VAL A 330 -8.99 -1.50 24.96
N GLN A 331 -8.73 -0.59 25.90
CA GLN A 331 -7.38 -0.07 26.15
C GLN A 331 -6.41 -1.12 26.74
N LYS A 332 -6.91 -2.14 27.44
CA LYS A 332 -6.08 -3.22 27.97
C LYS A 332 -5.65 -4.21 26.87
N VAL A 333 -6.54 -4.54 25.93
CA VAL A 333 -6.31 -5.61 24.95
C VAL A 333 -5.83 -5.08 23.61
N LYS A 334 -6.41 -3.99 23.11
CA LYS A 334 -6.04 -3.29 21.86
C LYS A 334 -5.93 -4.20 20.63
N ALA A 335 -6.80 -5.19 20.53
CA ALA A 335 -6.75 -6.20 19.47
C ALA A 335 -8.14 -6.67 19.02
N VAL A 336 -8.24 -7.03 17.73
CA VAL A 336 -9.37 -7.72 17.11
C VAL A 336 -8.96 -9.17 16.84
N PHE A 337 -9.73 -10.12 17.37
CA PHE A 337 -9.53 -11.54 17.13
C PHE A 337 -10.60 -12.07 16.18
N GLN A 338 -10.21 -12.81 15.15
CA GLN A 338 -11.12 -13.66 14.38
C GLN A 338 -10.89 -15.13 14.74
N PHE A 339 -11.95 -15.91 14.72
CA PHE A 339 -11.93 -17.35 14.94
C PHE A 339 -12.57 -18.03 13.74
N ASP A 340 -11.81 -18.84 13.02
CA ASP A 340 -12.32 -19.71 11.98
C ASP A 340 -12.41 -21.12 12.55
N ILE A 341 -13.63 -21.54 12.87
CA ILE A 341 -13.89 -22.76 13.63
C ILE A 341 -14.51 -23.81 12.72
N THR A 342 -13.94 -25.02 12.71
CA THR A 342 -14.48 -26.15 11.95
C THR A 342 -15.13 -27.18 12.88
N ASN A 343 -16.39 -27.53 12.64
CA ASN A 343 -17.13 -28.52 13.42
C ASN A 343 -16.85 -29.97 12.96
N SER A 344 -17.42 -30.95 13.67
CA SER A 344 -17.24 -32.38 13.36
C SER A 344 -17.83 -32.82 12.01
N ALA A 345 -18.74 -32.02 11.42
CA ALA A 345 -19.29 -32.24 10.09
C ALA A 345 -18.41 -31.63 8.97
N GLY A 346 -17.26 -31.03 9.31
CA GLY A 346 -16.35 -30.39 8.35
C GLY A 346 -16.82 -29.00 7.89
N LYS A 347 -17.87 -28.44 8.50
CA LYS A 347 -18.34 -27.08 8.21
C LYS A 347 -17.51 -26.07 8.99
N THR A 348 -17.04 -25.02 8.32
CA THR A 348 -16.35 -23.89 8.94
C THR A 348 -17.28 -22.70 9.11
N SER A 349 -17.19 -22.01 10.24
CA SER A 349 -17.85 -20.74 10.48
C SER A 349 -16.92 -19.81 11.26
N SER A 350 -17.13 -18.51 11.10
CA SER A 350 -16.27 -17.50 11.69
C SER A 350 -16.98 -16.71 12.78
N TRP A 351 -16.21 -16.22 13.74
CA TRP A 351 -16.62 -15.25 14.76
C TRP A 351 -15.52 -14.23 14.99
N TYR A 352 -15.86 -13.11 15.63
CA TYR A 352 -14.86 -12.14 16.05
C TYR A 352 -15.10 -11.57 17.44
N ILE A 353 -14.01 -11.10 18.04
CA ILE A 353 -13.99 -10.31 19.28
C ILE A 353 -13.18 -9.05 19.00
N ASP A 354 -13.83 -7.90 18.95
CA ASP A 354 -13.19 -6.59 18.83
C ASP A 354 -12.99 -6.01 20.22
N LEU A 355 -11.72 -5.95 20.64
CA LEU A 355 -11.28 -5.22 21.83
C LEU A 355 -10.19 -4.20 21.46
N LYS A 356 -10.27 -3.66 20.24
CA LYS A 356 -9.40 -2.59 19.73
C LYS A 356 -10.17 -1.30 19.52
N ASN A 357 -11.41 -1.40 19.07
CA ASN A 357 -12.27 -0.26 18.81
C ASN A 357 -13.30 -0.11 19.94
N PRO A 358 -13.35 1.04 20.64
CA PRO A 358 -14.41 1.31 21.61
C PRO A 358 -15.79 1.29 20.94
N PRO A 359 -16.83 0.74 21.57
CA PRO A 359 -16.89 0.22 22.94
C PRO A 359 -16.55 -1.28 23.07
N GLY A 360 -15.96 -1.89 22.05
CA GLY A 360 -15.75 -3.33 21.92
C GLY A 360 -17.02 -4.07 21.50
N ALA A 361 -16.85 -5.15 20.74
CA ALA A 361 -17.96 -5.90 20.13
C ALA A 361 -17.63 -7.38 19.97
N VAL A 362 -18.65 -8.24 19.96
CA VAL A 362 -18.53 -9.66 19.59
C VAL A 362 -19.59 -10.00 18.55
N GLY A 363 -19.18 -10.69 17.48
CA GLY A 363 -20.08 -11.02 16.38
C GLY A 363 -19.82 -12.39 15.76
N ALA A 364 -20.86 -12.92 15.09
CA ALA A 364 -20.72 -14.04 14.17
C ALA A 364 -20.38 -13.54 12.76
N GLY A 365 -19.69 -14.37 11.99
CA GLY A 365 -19.10 -14.02 10.71
C GLY A 365 -17.65 -13.55 10.84
N ALA A 366 -17.06 -13.20 9.69
CA ALA A 366 -15.78 -12.53 9.65
C ALA A 366 -15.87 -11.18 10.38
N THR A 367 -14.76 -10.71 10.96
CA THR A 367 -14.75 -9.38 11.54
C THR A 367 -15.04 -8.31 10.47
N PRO A 368 -15.80 -7.24 10.77
CA PRO A 368 -16.05 -6.14 9.83
C PRO A 368 -14.79 -5.37 9.40
N GLY A 369 -13.66 -5.57 10.08
CA GLY A 369 -12.36 -4.97 9.78
C GLY A 369 -11.24 -6.01 9.71
N LYS A 370 -9.98 -5.57 9.77
CA LYS A 370 -8.84 -6.50 9.80
C LYS A 370 -8.69 -7.10 11.20
N ALA A 371 -8.65 -8.43 11.29
CA ALA A 371 -8.28 -9.11 12.52
C ALA A 371 -6.77 -8.89 12.78
N ASP A 372 -6.41 -8.57 14.03
CA ASP A 372 -5.01 -8.58 14.45
C ASP A 372 -4.48 -10.01 14.57
N ALA A 373 -5.34 -10.98 14.92
CA ALA A 373 -5.03 -12.40 14.87
C ALA A 373 -6.26 -13.24 14.47
N THR A 374 -6.07 -14.14 13.51
CA THR A 374 -7.07 -15.14 13.11
C THR A 374 -6.67 -16.51 13.63
N VAL A 375 -7.52 -17.10 14.47
CA VAL A 375 -7.32 -18.39 15.11
C VAL A 375 -8.14 -19.44 14.37
N ILE A 376 -7.45 -20.40 13.76
CA ILE A 376 -8.05 -21.53 13.06
C ILE A 376 -7.97 -22.74 14.00
N ILE A 377 -9.12 -23.29 14.37
CA ILE A 377 -9.24 -24.31 15.42
C ILE A 377 -10.48 -25.20 15.20
N SER A 378 -10.48 -26.43 15.71
CA SER A 378 -11.70 -27.24 15.72
C SER A 378 -12.69 -26.74 16.78
N ASP A 379 -13.99 -26.97 16.56
CA ASP A 379 -15.05 -26.57 17.50
C ASP A 379 -14.85 -27.18 18.89
N ALA A 380 -14.48 -28.47 18.95
CA ALA A 380 -14.20 -29.18 20.20
C ALA A 380 -12.95 -28.64 20.92
N ASP A 381 -11.89 -28.33 20.18
CA ASP A 381 -10.66 -27.76 20.75
C ASP A 381 -10.91 -26.32 21.24
N PHE A 382 -11.74 -25.53 20.55
CA PHE A 382 -12.14 -24.19 21.01
C PHE A 382 -12.95 -24.25 22.31
N VAL A 383 -13.91 -25.16 22.42
CA VAL A 383 -14.66 -25.39 23.67
C VAL A 383 -13.71 -25.77 24.82
N THR A 384 -12.72 -26.61 24.53
CA THR A 384 -11.69 -27.02 25.51
C THR A 384 -10.82 -25.83 25.94
N LEU A 385 -10.40 -24.99 25.00
CA LEU A 385 -9.63 -23.78 25.26
C LEU A 385 -10.42 -22.76 26.08
N ALA A 386 -11.62 -22.38 25.64
CA ALA A 386 -12.47 -21.39 26.31
C ALA A 386 -13.01 -21.85 27.67
N SER A 387 -13.08 -23.17 27.91
CA SER A 387 -13.39 -23.71 29.23
C SER A 387 -12.20 -23.64 30.21
N GLY A 388 -10.98 -23.36 29.73
CA GLY A 388 -9.75 -23.34 30.52
C GLY A 388 -9.17 -24.73 30.79
N LYS A 389 -9.65 -25.76 30.08
CA LYS A 389 -9.15 -27.14 30.20
C LYS A 389 -7.88 -27.39 29.38
N ALA A 390 -7.57 -26.48 28.46
CA ALA A 390 -6.32 -26.44 27.71
C ALA A 390 -5.81 -25.00 27.65
N ASN A 391 -4.58 -24.84 27.15
CA ASN A 391 -3.93 -23.55 26.99
C ASN A 391 -3.50 -23.35 25.53
N ALA A 392 -3.64 -22.12 25.00
CA ALA A 392 -3.43 -21.82 23.59
C ALA A 392 -2.01 -22.18 23.11
N GLN A 393 -0.98 -21.93 23.91
CA GLN A 393 0.42 -22.22 23.55
C GLN A 393 0.66 -23.72 23.38
N LYS A 394 0.14 -24.56 24.28
CA LYS A 394 0.26 -26.03 24.17
C LYS A 394 -0.50 -26.58 22.98
N MET A 395 -1.70 -26.06 22.71
CA MET A 395 -2.51 -26.49 21.57
C MET A 395 -1.90 -26.07 20.23
N PHE A 396 -1.26 -24.90 20.18
CA PHE A 396 -0.47 -24.45 19.04
C PHE A 396 0.73 -25.36 18.78
N MET A 397 1.55 -25.66 19.81
CA MET A 397 2.68 -26.59 19.69
C MET A 397 2.26 -28.00 19.25
N ALA A 398 1.06 -28.44 19.64
CA ALA A 398 0.47 -29.71 19.22
C ALA A 398 -0.19 -29.67 17.82
N GLY A 399 -0.12 -28.54 17.10
CA GLY A 399 -0.70 -28.36 15.76
C GLY A 399 -2.23 -28.26 15.73
N LYS A 400 -2.89 -28.15 16.88
CA LYS A 400 -4.36 -28.06 17.01
C LYS A 400 -4.89 -26.65 16.75
N ILE A 401 -4.05 -25.65 16.95
CA ILE A 401 -4.33 -24.25 16.64
C ILE A 401 -3.38 -23.81 15.54
N LYS A 402 -3.93 -23.19 14.49
CA LYS A 402 -3.14 -22.39 13.55
C LYS A 402 -3.51 -20.94 13.74
N VAL A 403 -2.54 -20.06 13.62
CA VAL A 403 -2.75 -18.61 13.77
C VAL A 403 -2.25 -17.94 12.50
N LYS A 404 -3.04 -16.97 12.00
CA LYS A 404 -2.61 -15.98 11.01
C LYS A 404 -2.61 -14.60 11.66
N GLY A 405 -1.69 -13.72 11.26
CA GLY A 405 -1.49 -12.43 11.93
C GLY A 405 -0.74 -12.58 13.26
N GLN A 406 -0.90 -11.61 14.15
CA GLN A 406 -0.04 -11.40 15.33
C GLN A 406 -0.08 -12.57 16.32
N MET A 407 0.89 -13.48 16.19
CA MET A 407 1.01 -14.68 17.01
C MET A 407 0.99 -14.39 18.52
N MET A 408 1.69 -13.33 18.96
CA MET A 408 1.76 -12.95 20.38
C MET A 408 0.41 -12.51 20.96
N LEU A 409 -0.51 -12.00 20.14
CA LEU A 409 -1.87 -11.69 20.57
C LEU A 409 -2.71 -12.96 20.68
N ALA A 410 -2.58 -13.88 19.72
CA ALA A 410 -3.23 -15.19 19.81
C ALA A 410 -2.79 -15.98 21.04
N MET A 411 -1.55 -15.82 21.51
CA MET A 411 -1.07 -16.41 22.77
C MET A 411 -1.62 -15.72 24.04
N LYS A 412 -2.16 -14.50 23.93
CA LYS A 412 -2.88 -13.81 25.03
C LYS A 412 -4.37 -14.16 25.08
N LEU A 413 -4.84 -15.02 24.17
CA LEU A 413 -6.24 -15.39 24.03
C LEU A 413 -6.83 -16.02 25.30
N ASP A 414 -6.06 -16.83 26.04
CA ASP A 414 -6.49 -17.39 27.32
C ASP A 414 -6.96 -16.29 28.29
N GLY A 415 -6.19 -15.19 28.40
CA GLY A 415 -6.53 -14.07 29.27
C GLY A 415 -7.80 -13.35 28.81
N VAL A 416 -7.97 -13.17 27.50
CA VAL A 416 -9.16 -12.52 26.90
C VAL A 416 -10.42 -13.35 27.15
N LEU A 417 -10.36 -14.67 26.92
CA LEU A 417 -11.48 -15.59 27.14
C LEU A 417 -11.85 -15.71 28.62
N GLN A 418 -10.86 -15.73 29.53
CA GLN A 418 -11.12 -15.82 30.97
C GLN A 418 -11.67 -14.51 31.56
N ASP A 419 -11.14 -13.35 31.15
CA ASP A 419 -11.61 -12.05 31.62
C ASP A 419 -13.05 -11.78 31.18
N ALA A 420 -13.41 -12.11 29.94
CA ALA A 420 -14.78 -11.97 29.43
C ALA A 420 -15.77 -12.91 30.14
N LYS A 421 -15.36 -14.15 30.44
CA LYS A 421 -16.20 -15.15 31.14
C LYS A 421 -16.44 -14.84 32.62
N LYS A 422 -15.48 -14.19 33.32
CA LYS A 422 -15.70 -13.74 34.70
C LYS A 422 -16.82 -12.70 34.79
N LYS A 423 -16.94 -11.85 33.77
CA LYS A 423 -17.93 -10.76 33.73
C LYS A 423 -19.32 -11.17 33.24
N SER A 424 -19.44 -12.27 32.52
CA SER A 424 -20.76 -12.83 32.12
C SER A 424 -21.48 -13.57 33.27
N LYS A 425 -20.85 -13.71 34.44
CA LYS A 425 -21.40 -14.33 35.66
C LYS A 425 -21.84 -13.30 36.71
N LEU A 426 -21.60 -12.02 36.45
CA LEU A 426 -22.25 -10.88 37.11
C LEU A 426 -23.59 -10.65 36.42
#